data_AF-A0A952NFR1-F1
#
_entry.id   AF-A0A952NFR1-F1
#
_cell.length_a   1.000
_cell.length_b   1.000
_cell.length_c   1.000
_cell.angle_alpha   90.00
_cell.angle_beta   90.00
_cell.angle_gamma   90.00
#
_symmetry.space_group_name_H-M   'P 1'
#
loop_
_entity.id
_entity.type
_entity.pdbx_description
1 polymer ?
#
loop_
_entity_poly.entity_id
_entity_poly.type
_entity_poly.pdbx_seq_one_letter_code
_entity_poly.pdbx_strand_id
1 'polypeptide(L)'
;MEKQTNTFAQNGSESNQYFRFQVFQGIKELNGKIKKTKSVGMAYLKEGQNMFSLRLWTFSWERFFLLPHKSDPSKYLVMTREPNKSPKAKNKYFWNIVGSGAVDSTQGIIELDFDLLSKPIYVNIHPEPSAHTSDLPAPEAFEQAA
;
A
#
# COMPACT_ATOMS: atom_id res chain seq x y z
N MET A 1 18.70 -49.67 16.66
CA MET A 1 19.26 -48.34 16.38
C MET A 1 18.66 -47.87 15.06
N GLU A 2 17.51 -47.23 15.11
CA GLU A 2 16.84 -46.65 13.95
C GLU A 2 17.45 -45.28 13.66
N LYS A 3 17.91 -45.06 12.42
CA LYS A 3 18.23 -43.73 11.91
C LYS A 3 17.02 -43.22 11.14
N GLN A 4 16.25 -42.33 11.76
CA GLN A 4 15.27 -41.50 11.06
C GLN A 4 16.03 -40.43 10.26
N THR A 5 15.95 -40.52 8.95
CA THR A 5 16.34 -39.44 8.03
C THR A 5 15.24 -38.39 8.03
N ASN A 6 15.53 -37.22 8.58
CA ASN A 6 14.67 -36.04 8.50
C ASN A 6 14.65 -35.54 7.05
N THR A 7 13.49 -35.63 6.42
CA THR A 7 13.16 -34.91 5.18
C THR A 7 12.65 -33.53 5.57
N PHE A 8 13.48 -32.50 5.44
CA PHE A 8 13.01 -31.11 5.43
C PHE A 8 12.80 -30.67 3.98
N ALA A 9 11.56 -30.81 3.51
CA ALA A 9 11.08 -30.08 2.35
C ALA A 9 10.46 -28.76 2.85
N GLN A 10 11.14 -27.64 2.60
CA GLN A 10 10.53 -26.31 2.59
C GLN A 10 11.15 -25.47 1.48
N ASN A 11 10.70 -25.71 0.24
CA ASN A 11 10.73 -24.68 -0.79
C ASN A 11 9.38 -23.96 -0.73
N GLY A 12 9.25 -23.01 0.21
CA GLY A 12 8.19 -22.02 0.15
C GLY A 12 8.57 -21.00 -0.93
N SER A 13 8.05 -21.18 -2.15
CA SER A 13 8.10 -20.14 -3.17
C SER A 13 7.30 -18.95 -2.66
N GLU A 14 7.97 -17.93 -2.10
CA GLU A 14 7.34 -16.62 -1.96
C GLU A 14 6.92 -16.17 -3.36
N SER A 15 5.63 -16.24 -3.66
CA SER A 15 5.09 -15.66 -4.88
C SER A 15 5.42 -14.17 -4.85
N ASN A 16 6.24 -13.72 -5.79
CA ASN A 16 6.60 -12.31 -5.91
C ASN A 16 5.46 -11.50 -6.57
N GLN A 17 4.21 -11.90 -6.29
CA GLN A 17 3.02 -11.37 -6.90
C GLN A 17 2.65 -10.05 -6.22
N TYR A 18 2.38 -9.04 -7.04
CA TYR A 18 1.95 -7.72 -6.63
C TYR A 18 0.59 -7.43 -7.24
N PHE A 19 -0.33 -6.94 -6.43
CA PHE A 19 -1.61 -6.44 -6.85
C PHE A 19 -1.55 -4.92 -6.96
N ARG A 20 -2.12 -4.35 -8.03
CA ARG A 20 -2.21 -2.91 -8.24
C ARG A 20 -3.64 -2.44 -8.05
N PHE A 21 -3.81 -1.35 -7.32
CA PHE A 21 -5.09 -0.75 -6.99
C PHE A 21 -5.09 0.71 -7.42
N GLN A 22 -6.18 1.14 -8.03
CA GLN A 22 -6.30 2.50 -8.51
C GLN A 22 -6.56 3.47 -7.36
N VAL A 23 -5.88 4.63 -7.42
CA VAL A 23 -6.04 5.72 -6.46
C VAL A 23 -6.60 6.93 -7.20
N PHE A 24 -7.67 7.51 -6.67
CA PHE A 24 -8.42 8.55 -7.38
C PHE A 24 -9.03 9.57 -6.43
N GLN A 25 -9.39 10.74 -6.97
CA GLN A 25 -10.29 11.68 -6.30
C GLN A 25 -11.68 11.56 -6.92
N GLY A 26 -12.70 11.77 -6.11
CA GLY A 26 -14.10 11.68 -6.52
C GLY A 26 -14.98 12.71 -5.81
N ILE A 27 -16.20 12.85 -6.31
CA ILE A 27 -17.25 13.65 -5.67
C ILE A 27 -18.29 12.67 -5.15
N LYS A 28 -18.71 12.88 -3.89
CA LYS A 28 -19.80 12.13 -3.28
C LYS A 28 -21.13 12.64 -3.83
N GLU A 29 -21.86 11.78 -4.50
CA GLU A 29 -23.19 12.09 -5.02
C GLU A 29 -24.25 12.03 -3.92
N LEU A 30 -25.45 12.54 -4.19
CA LEU A 30 -26.60 12.55 -3.25
C LEU A 30 -26.99 11.15 -2.75
N ASN A 31 -26.72 10.12 -3.55
CA ASN A 31 -26.94 8.71 -3.21
C ASN A 31 -25.82 8.11 -2.33
N GLY A 32 -24.83 8.90 -1.94
CA GLY A 32 -23.67 8.47 -1.16
C GLY A 32 -22.54 7.83 -1.97
N LYS A 33 -22.77 7.52 -3.26
CA LYS A 33 -21.79 6.89 -4.15
C LYS A 33 -20.70 7.88 -4.54
N ILE A 34 -19.45 7.42 -4.55
CA ILE A 34 -18.33 8.22 -5.05
C ILE A 34 -18.24 8.09 -6.57
N LYS A 35 -18.45 9.21 -7.27
CA LYS A 35 -18.14 9.33 -8.70
C LYS A 35 -16.70 9.76 -8.87
N LYS A 36 -15.88 8.86 -9.44
CA LYS A 36 -14.48 9.16 -9.79
C LYS A 36 -14.42 10.37 -10.73
N THR A 37 -13.51 11.30 -10.41
CA THR A 37 -13.25 12.51 -11.22
C THR A 37 -11.88 12.46 -11.88
N LYS A 38 -10.84 12.05 -11.13
CA LYS A 38 -9.46 11.97 -11.63
C LYS A 38 -8.70 10.84 -10.96
N SER A 39 -7.86 10.14 -11.72
CA SER A 39 -6.83 9.27 -11.14
C SER A 39 -5.70 10.14 -10.59
N VAL A 40 -5.19 9.82 -9.40
CA VAL A 40 -4.12 10.58 -8.74
C VAL A 40 -2.93 9.72 -8.32
N GLY A 41 -3.02 8.41 -8.51
CA GLY A 41 -1.94 7.50 -8.15
C GLY A 41 -2.29 6.03 -8.31
N MET A 42 -1.43 5.21 -7.73
CA MET A 42 -1.60 3.76 -7.62
C MET A 42 -1.15 3.27 -6.24
N ALA A 43 -1.85 2.28 -5.71
CA ALA A 43 -1.43 1.53 -4.55
C ALA A 43 -1.03 0.12 -4.95
N TYR A 44 -0.10 -0.47 -4.23
CA TYR A 44 0.47 -1.77 -4.52
C TYR A 44 0.48 -2.62 -3.25
N LEU A 45 0.06 -3.87 -3.35
CA LEU A 45 0.11 -4.83 -2.26
C LEU A 45 0.88 -6.06 -2.73
N LYS A 46 1.98 -6.40 -2.04
CA LYS A 46 2.65 -7.68 -2.24
C LYS A 46 1.77 -8.77 -1.64
N GLU A 47 1.61 -9.89 -2.34
CA GLU A 47 0.92 -11.06 -1.83
C GLU A 47 1.51 -11.51 -0.49
N GLY A 48 0.64 -11.92 0.45
CA GLY A 48 1.03 -12.28 1.81
C GLY A 48 1.36 -11.11 2.73
N GLN A 49 1.39 -9.87 2.23
CA GLN A 49 1.54 -8.66 3.05
C GLN A 49 0.20 -7.95 3.26
N ASN A 50 0.12 -7.13 4.29
CA ASN A 50 -1.05 -6.33 4.64
C ASN A 50 -0.81 -4.82 4.55
N MET A 51 0.37 -4.40 4.10
CA MET A 51 0.75 -3.00 3.97
C MET A 51 0.75 -2.60 2.49
N PHE A 52 -0.09 -1.63 2.14
CA PHE A 52 -0.06 -1.08 0.79
C PHE A 52 1.06 -0.07 0.66
N SER A 53 1.81 -0.12 -0.44
CA SER A 53 2.67 0.98 -0.88
C SER A 53 1.85 1.90 -1.78
N LEU A 54 1.76 3.18 -1.44
CA LEU A 54 0.96 4.18 -2.13
C LEU A 54 1.88 5.18 -2.84
N ARG A 55 1.66 5.34 -4.15
CA ARG A 55 2.35 6.32 -5.00
C ARG A 55 1.34 7.33 -5.53
N LEU A 56 1.47 8.57 -5.07
CA LEU A 56 0.72 9.71 -5.60
C LEU A 56 1.54 10.39 -6.70
N TRP A 57 0.93 10.64 -7.87
CA TRP A 57 1.66 11.22 -9.01
C TRP A 57 2.08 12.67 -8.78
N THR A 58 1.38 13.41 -7.92
CA THR A 58 1.75 14.78 -7.53
C THR A 58 2.98 14.83 -6.61
N PHE A 59 3.29 13.72 -5.93
CA PHE A 59 4.43 13.60 -5.03
C PHE A 59 5.36 12.49 -5.54
N SER A 60 5.90 12.69 -6.74
CA SER A 60 6.57 11.64 -7.53
C SER A 60 7.76 10.95 -6.82
N TRP A 61 8.40 11.62 -5.87
CA TRP A 61 9.56 11.16 -5.12
C TRP A 61 9.20 10.60 -3.73
N GLU A 62 8.00 10.88 -3.24
CA GLU A 62 7.55 10.45 -1.93
C GLU A 62 6.87 9.09 -2.00
N ARG A 63 6.99 8.33 -0.90
CA ARG A 63 6.31 7.05 -0.75
C ARG A 63 5.43 7.10 0.48
N PHE A 64 4.15 6.84 0.27
CA PHE A 64 3.19 6.68 1.34
C PHE A 64 2.88 5.20 1.53
N PHE A 65 2.36 4.86 2.71
CA PHE A 65 2.02 3.49 3.07
C PHE A 65 0.68 3.48 3.78
N LEU A 66 -0.16 2.48 3.46
CA LEU A 66 -1.40 2.25 4.20
C LEU A 66 -1.18 1.04 5.10
N LEU A 67 -1.21 1.26 6.40
CA LEU A 67 -1.06 0.21 7.39
C LEU A 67 -2.42 -0.04 8.07
N PRO A 68 -2.93 -1.27 8.10
CA PRO A 68 -4.17 -1.58 8.79
C PRO A 68 -4.00 -1.35 10.29
N HIS A 69 -5.04 -0.82 10.92
CA HIS A 69 -5.03 -0.61 12.36
C HIS A 69 -5.06 -1.96 13.09
N LYS A 70 -4.22 -2.12 14.13
CA LYS A 70 -4.03 -3.41 14.81
C LYS A 70 -5.30 -3.96 15.46
N SER A 71 -6.18 -3.08 15.92
CA SER A 71 -7.43 -3.46 16.60
C SER A 71 -8.68 -3.34 15.74
N ASP A 72 -8.59 -2.68 14.59
CA ASP A 72 -9.77 -2.38 13.76
C ASP A 72 -9.42 -2.53 12.28
N PRO A 73 -9.80 -3.65 11.65
CA PRO A 73 -9.47 -3.92 10.24
C PRO A 73 -10.19 -2.98 9.26
N SER A 74 -11.20 -2.22 9.71
CA SER A 74 -11.87 -1.21 8.90
C SER A 74 -11.11 0.11 8.82
N LYS A 75 -10.00 0.25 9.56
CA LYS A 75 -9.22 1.48 9.63
C LYS A 75 -7.79 1.28 9.15
N TYR A 76 -7.26 2.31 8.53
CA TYR A 76 -5.88 2.39 8.08
C TYR A 76 -5.21 3.64 8.63
N LEU A 77 -3.89 3.56 8.81
CA LEU A 77 -3.01 4.70 9.01
C LEU A 77 -2.32 5.00 7.69
N VAL A 78 -2.32 6.28 7.29
CA VAL A 78 -1.50 6.74 6.18
C VAL A 78 -0.17 7.17 6.77
N MET A 79 0.91 6.56 6.30
CA MET A 79 2.25 6.81 6.82
C MET A 79 3.22 7.20 5.73
N THR A 80 4.22 7.99 6.09
CA THR A 80 5.44 8.19 5.28
C THR A 80 6.65 7.72 6.08
N ARG A 81 7.79 7.53 5.40
CA ARG A 81 9.04 7.15 6.03
C ARG A 81 10.16 8.12 5.70
N GLU A 82 10.91 8.51 6.71
CA GLU A 82 12.08 9.38 6.55
C GLU A 82 13.36 8.60 6.85
N PRO A 83 14.42 8.73 6.02
CA PRO A 83 15.71 8.11 6.31
C PRO A 83 16.25 8.59 7.65
N ASN A 84 16.71 7.64 8.46
CA ASN A 84 17.39 7.98 9.70
C ASN A 84 18.80 8.49 9.38
N LYS A 85 19.08 9.76 9.69
CA LYS A 85 20.39 10.39 9.47
C LYS A 85 21.42 10.08 10.55
N SER A 86 21.02 9.39 11.64
CA SER A 86 21.94 9.07 12.72
C SER A 86 22.80 7.86 12.37
N PRO A 87 24.15 7.98 12.43
CA PRO A 87 25.05 6.86 12.16
C PRO A 87 24.98 5.76 13.24
N LYS A 88 24.33 6.02 14.38
CA LYS A 88 24.15 5.07 15.48
C LYS A 88 22.74 4.45 15.53
N ALA A 89 21.87 4.79 14.58
CA ALA A 89 20.51 4.31 14.60
C ALA A 89 20.41 2.82 14.27
N LYS A 90 19.61 2.10 15.07
CA LYS A 90 19.26 0.69 14.77
C LYS A 90 18.24 0.58 13.63
N ASN A 91 17.41 1.60 13.43
CA ASN A 91 16.35 1.60 12.42
C ASN A 91 16.75 2.50 11.24
N LYS A 92 16.60 1.95 10.02
CA LYS A 92 16.88 2.67 8.76
C LYS A 92 15.94 3.86 8.53
N TYR A 93 14.71 3.79 9.03
CA TYR A 93 13.68 4.80 8.79
C TYR A 93 12.93 5.19 10.07
N PHE A 94 12.46 6.43 10.11
CA PHE A 94 11.40 6.90 11.00
C PHE A 94 10.06 6.82 10.26
N TRP A 95 9.01 6.38 10.95
CA TRP A 95 7.66 6.28 10.40
C TRP A 95 6.81 7.39 10.98
N ASN A 96 6.22 8.21 10.11
CA ASN A 96 5.39 9.34 10.49
C ASN A 96 3.96 9.11 9.99
N ILE A 97 2.97 9.30 10.85
CA ILE A 97 1.55 9.30 10.46
C ILE A 97 1.26 10.64 9.78
N VAL A 98 0.63 10.61 8.62
CA VAL A 98 0.31 11.80 7.79
C VAL A 98 -1.15 11.79 7.32
N GLY A 99 -1.97 10.98 7.98
CA GLY A 99 -3.38 10.82 7.67
C GLY A 99 -3.96 9.52 8.19
N SER A 100 -5.24 9.31 7.86
CA SER A 100 -6.00 8.12 8.25
C SER A 100 -6.80 7.58 7.07
N GLY A 101 -7.30 6.37 7.20
CA GLY A 101 -8.18 5.77 6.20
C GLY A 101 -9.29 4.94 6.82
N ALA A 102 -10.43 4.90 6.14
CA ALA A 102 -11.59 4.11 6.52
C ALA A 102 -12.10 3.29 5.34
N VAL A 103 -12.41 2.02 5.58
CA VAL A 103 -12.95 1.11 4.56
C VAL A 103 -14.45 1.30 4.43
N ASP A 104 -14.91 1.60 3.22
CA ASP A 104 -16.31 1.45 2.82
C ASP A 104 -16.43 0.20 1.94
N SER A 105 -16.75 -0.93 2.58
CA SER A 105 -16.91 -2.21 1.91
C SER A 105 -18.14 -2.25 1.00
N THR A 106 -19.12 -1.38 1.19
CA THR A 106 -20.33 -1.33 0.35
C THR A 106 -20.03 -0.72 -1.01
N GLN A 107 -19.10 0.24 -1.05
CA GLN A 107 -18.65 0.89 -2.27
C GLN A 107 -17.36 0.31 -2.84
N GLY A 108 -16.70 -0.57 -2.10
CA GLY A 108 -15.45 -1.19 -2.53
C GLY A 108 -14.27 -0.24 -2.51
N ILE A 109 -14.23 0.70 -1.55
CA ILE A 109 -13.20 1.73 -1.46
C ILE A 109 -12.62 1.88 -0.06
N ILE A 110 -11.39 2.39 0.00
CA ILE A 110 -10.79 2.96 1.20
C ILE A 110 -10.77 4.47 1.00
N GLU A 111 -11.47 5.22 1.85
CA GLU A 111 -11.40 6.67 1.90
C GLU A 111 -10.19 7.07 2.73
N LEU A 112 -9.29 7.86 2.15
CA LEU A 112 -8.08 8.36 2.77
C LEU A 112 -8.21 9.86 3.03
N ASP A 113 -7.98 10.24 4.28
CA ASP A 113 -7.90 11.61 4.73
C ASP A 113 -6.43 11.94 5.02
N PHE A 114 -5.84 12.79 4.18
CA PHE A 114 -4.45 13.25 4.33
C PHE A 114 -4.46 14.60 5.04
N ASP A 115 -3.66 14.74 6.09
CA ASP A 115 -3.67 15.92 6.95
C ASP A 115 -3.48 17.26 6.19
N LEU A 116 -2.76 17.24 5.07
CA LEU A 116 -2.46 18.42 4.25
C LEU A 116 -3.27 18.54 2.95
N LEU A 117 -4.14 17.57 2.63
CA LEU A 117 -4.96 17.62 1.42
C LEU A 117 -6.39 18.00 1.78
N SER A 118 -6.90 19.07 1.18
CA SER A 118 -8.27 19.54 1.41
C SER A 118 -9.36 18.63 0.80
N LYS A 119 -8.97 17.61 0.04
CA LYS A 119 -9.90 16.70 -0.63
C LYS A 119 -9.48 15.26 -0.34
N PRO A 120 -10.43 14.38 0.03
CA PRO A 120 -10.15 12.98 0.25
C PRO A 120 -9.65 12.32 -1.03
N ILE A 121 -8.83 11.29 -0.83
CA ILE A 121 -8.37 10.39 -1.89
C ILE A 121 -8.97 9.02 -1.62
N TYR A 122 -9.33 8.30 -2.66
CA TYR A 122 -9.95 6.99 -2.57
C TYR A 122 -9.05 5.93 -3.20
N VAL A 123 -9.03 4.74 -2.61
CA VAL A 123 -8.35 3.55 -3.15
C VAL A 123 -9.39 2.47 -3.40
N ASN A 124 -9.39 1.86 -4.57
CA ASN A 124 -10.23 0.68 -4.79
C ASN A 124 -9.72 -0.50 -3.94
N ILE A 125 -10.63 -1.27 -3.33
CA ILE A 125 -10.25 -2.51 -2.62
C ILE A 125 -10.02 -3.68 -3.57
N HIS A 126 -10.51 -3.58 -4.80
CA HIS A 126 -10.33 -4.60 -5.83
C HIS A 126 -9.17 -4.22 -6.76
N PRO A 127 -8.26 -5.17 -7.05
CA PRO A 127 -7.14 -4.89 -7.92
C PRO A 127 -7.60 -4.63 -9.36
N GLU A 128 -6.79 -3.91 -10.12
CA GLU A 128 -7.06 -3.72 -11.55
C GLU A 128 -6.97 -5.07 -12.29
N PRO A 129 -7.96 -5.42 -13.13
CA PRO A 129 -7.98 -6.70 -13.84
C PRO A 129 -6.78 -6.92 -14.78
N SER A 130 -6.18 -5.83 -15.27
CA SER A 130 -5.01 -5.84 -16.15
C SER A 130 -3.68 -6.03 -15.40
N ALA A 131 -3.71 -6.27 -14.09
CA ALA A 131 -2.54 -6.31 -13.21
C ALA A 131 -2.27 -7.71 -12.64
N HIS A 132 -2.39 -8.76 -13.47
CA HIS A 132 -1.76 -10.04 -13.16
C HIS A 132 -0.27 -9.96 -13.50
N THR A 133 0.58 -10.40 -12.57
CA THR A 133 2.02 -10.10 -12.49
C THR A 133 2.92 -10.61 -13.61
N SER A 134 2.40 -11.30 -14.61
CA SER A 134 3.21 -11.69 -15.78
C SER A 134 3.69 -10.48 -16.60
N ASP A 135 2.96 -9.36 -16.56
CA ASP A 135 3.18 -8.24 -17.49
C ASP A 135 3.62 -6.93 -16.84
N LEU A 136 3.84 -6.92 -15.51
CA LEU A 136 4.21 -5.70 -14.79
C LEU A 136 5.68 -5.72 -14.35
N PRO A 137 6.47 -4.68 -14.68
CA PRO A 137 7.81 -4.54 -14.12
C PRO A 137 7.71 -4.44 -12.60
N ALA A 138 8.58 -5.17 -11.91
CA ALA A 138 8.72 -5.04 -10.47
C ALA A 138 8.90 -3.55 -10.11
N PRO A 139 8.34 -3.07 -8.98
CA PRO A 139 8.53 -1.69 -8.57
C PRO A 139 10.03 -1.39 -8.51
N GLU A 140 10.49 -0.41 -9.30
CA GLU A 140 11.92 -0.08 -9.37
C GLU A 140 12.47 0.15 -7.96
N ALA A 141 13.39 -0.73 -7.56
CA ALA A 141 14.29 -0.47 -6.46
C ALA A 141 15.24 0.63 -6.95
N PHE A 142 14.88 1.89 -6.67
CA PHE A 142 15.80 3.00 -6.84
C PHE A 142 16.94 2.80 -5.85
N GLU A 143 17.99 2.11 -6.28
CA GLU A 143 19.30 2.16 -5.65
C GLU A 143 19.75 3.62 -5.70
N GLN A 144 20.00 4.19 -4.53
CA GLN A 144 20.42 5.57 -4.38
C GLN A 144 21.78 5.72 -5.07
N ALA A 145 21.88 6.67 -5.99
CA ALA A 145 23.18 7.17 -6.44
C ALA A 145 23.99 7.58 -5.21
N ALA A 146 25.18 6.99 -5.11
CA ALA A 146 26.16 7.15 -4.04
C ALA A 146 26.69 8.58 -3.93
#